data_AF-A0A964PAS1-F1
#
_entry.id   AF-A0A964PAS1-F1
#
_cell.length_a   1.000
_cell.length_b   1.000
_cell.length_c   1.000
_cell.angle_alpha   90.00
_cell.angle_beta   90.00
_cell.angle_gamma   90.00
#
_symmetry.space_group_name_H-M   'P 1'
#
loop_
_entity.id
_entity.type
_entity.pdbx_description
1 polymer ?
#
loop_
_entity_poly.entity_id
_entity_poly.type
_entity_poly.pdbx_seq_one_letter_code
_entity_poly.pdbx_strand_id
1 'polypeptide(L)'
;MARRSAAGPERSHTTGVRPHRHWRAGSRSLDWPVGAWGAQLKIVVCRLVKTRFASNPFDGEGARLFGGRWNHPGVRCSYASDTAALAILEVLVHLKTPGLLDHYSICRASFDDSLVARLPAGDLPEDWRSFPAPASTRSLGGRWIAEGAGAVLRVPSTIVPSEFNFVLNPGHLSFSKIQVLPAEPFGVDRRLGRA
;
A
#
# COMPACT_ATOMS: atom_id res chain seq x y z
N MET A 1 40.01 22.95 -71.24
CA MET A 1 40.89 22.07 -72.03
C MET A 1 41.57 21.07 -71.10
N ALA A 2 41.54 19.78 -71.47
CA ALA A 2 42.43 18.64 -71.12
C ALA A 2 42.92 18.47 -69.66
N ARG A 3 42.50 17.45 -68.89
CA ARG A 3 42.76 15.97 -68.94
C ARG A 3 43.94 15.51 -68.05
N ARG A 4 43.70 14.34 -67.42
CA ARG A 4 44.60 13.35 -66.74
C ARG A 4 44.72 13.54 -65.22
N SER A 5 44.15 12.68 -64.36
CA SER A 5 44.31 11.23 -64.14
C SER A 5 45.59 10.88 -63.38
N ALA A 6 45.40 10.43 -62.13
CA ALA A 6 46.27 9.47 -61.46
C ALA A 6 45.42 8.70 -60.44
N ALA A 7 45.48 7.37 -60.53
CA ALA A 7 44.74 6.41 -59.73
C ALA A 7 45.69 5.68 -58.76
N GLY A 8 45.16 5.29 -57.59
CA GLY A 8 45.59 4.14 -56.79
C GLY A 8 45.99 4.45 -55.33
N PRO A 9 45.85 3.50 -54.38
CA PRO A 9 45.26 2.16 -54.47
C PRO A 9 44.03 1.95 -53.56
N GLU A 10 43.26 0.92 -53.95
CA GLU A 10 42.09 0.35 -53.28
C GLU A 10 42.40 -0.09 -51.83
N ARG A 11 41.52 0.28 -50.89
CA ARG A 11 41.42 -0.39 -49.59
C ARG A 11 40.32 -1.42 -49.70
N SER A 12 40.71 -2.68 -49.62
CA SER A 12 39.84 -3.84 -49.48
C SER A 12 39.00 -3.72 -48.20
N HIS A 13 37.69 -3.55 -48.36
CA HIS A 13 36.72 -3.72 -47.30
C HIS A 13 36.63 -5.21 -46.92
N THR A 14 37.32 -5.61 -45.85
CA THR A 14 37.03 -6.86 -45.15
C THR A 14 35.95 -6.57 -44.10
N THR A 15 34.73 -7.00 -44.40
CA THR A 15 33.60 -7.06 -43.46
C THR A 15 33.88 -8.14 -42.41
N GLY A 16 34.59 -7.75 -41.34
CA GLY A 16 34.72 -8.56 -40.13
C GLY A 16 33.41 -8.55 -39.34
N VAL A 17 32.52 -9.50 -39.64
CA VAL A 17 31.34 -9.79 -38.80
C VAL A 17 31.84 -10.31 -37.45
N ARG A 18 31.61 -9.56 -36.37
CA ARG A 18 31.89 -10.02 -35.00
C ARG A 18 30.90 -11.14 -34.65
N PRO A 19 31.35 -12.30 -34.13
CA PRO A 19 30.42 -13.34 -33.71
C PRO A 19 29.64 -12.88 -32.48
N HIS A 20 28.33 -13.11 -32.50
CA HIS A 20 27.44 -12.88 -31.37
C HIS A 20 27.90 -13.70 -30.16
N ARG A 21 28.08 -13.04 -29.02
CA ARG A 21 28.32 -13.70 -27.73
C ARG A 21 27.07 -14.52 -27.39
N HIS A 22 27.18 -15.84 -27.52
CA HIS A 22 26.23 -16.77 -26.93
C HIS A 22 26.29 -16.64 -25.40
N TRP A 23 25.20 -16.18 -24.81
CA TRP A 23 24.98 -16.28 -23.37
C TRP A 23 24.80 -17.77 -23.02
N ARG A 24 25.79 -18.38 -22.38
CA ARG A 24 25.60 -19.68 -21.71
C ARG A 24 24.79 -19.41 -20.45
N ALA A 25 23.54 -19.86 -20.44
CA ALA A 25 22.77 -19.98 -19.20
C ALA A 25 23.49 -20.99 -18.29
N GLY A 26 24.16 -20.48 -17.26
CA GLY A 26 24.66 -21.34 -16.19
C GLY A 26 23.46 -21.84 -15.40
N SER A 27 23.12 -23.12 -15.55
CA SER A 27 22.17 -23.79 -14.66
C SER A 27 22.83 -23.96 -13.29
N ARG A 28 22.72 -22.94 -12.44
CA ARG A 28 22.81 -23.17 -11.00
C ARG A 28 21.47 -23.76 -10.59
N SER A 29 21.44 -25.08 -10.37
CA SER A 29 20.39 -25.70 -9.57
C SER A 29 20.40 -24.99 -8.22
N LEU A 30 19.37 -24.17 -7.99
CA LEU A 30 19.05 -23.68 -6.65
C LEU A 30 18.40 -24.85 -5.92
N ASP A 31 19.24 -25.68 -5.32
CA ASP A 31 18.80 -26.70 -4.39
C ASP A 31 18.29 -25.96 -3.14
N TRP A 32 16.97 -25.77 -3.06
CA TRP A 32 16.34 -25.16 -1.88
C TRP A 32 16.27 -26.22 -0.77
N PRO A 33 16.86 -25.99 0.41
CA PRO A 33 16.77 -26.95 1.50
C PRO A 33 15.31 -27.00 1.97
N VAL A 34 14.69 -28.15 1.78
CA VAL A 34 13.36 -28.48 2.30
C VAL A 34 13.48 -28.58 3.84
N GLY A 35 13.36 -27.46 4.56
CA GLY A 35 13.56 -27.48 6.02
C GLY A 35 13.49 -26.16 6.81
N ALA A 36 13.11 -25.03 6.21
CA ALA A 36 13.01 -23.75 6.94
C ALA A 36 11.55 -23.23 7.01
N TRP A 37 10.64 -24.02 7.58
CA TRP A 37 9.25 -23.59 7.79
C TRP A 37 9.12 -22.86 9.12
N GLY A 38 9.67 -21.64 9.16
CA GLY A 38 9.51 -20.68 10.24
C GLY A 38 9.31 -19.25 9.73
N ALA A 39 8.95 -19.08 8.45
CA ALA A 39 8.68 -17.77 7.88
C ALA A 39 7.36 -17.24 8.47
N GLN A 40 7.47 -16.36 9.46
CA GLN A 40 6.33 -15.63 9.98
C GLN A 40 5.82 -14.71 8.87
N LEU A 41 4.63 -15.00 8.34
CA LEU A 41 4.00 -14.18 7.30
C LEU A 41 3.66 -12.82 7.91
N LYS A 42 4.45 -11.80 7.52
CA LYS A 42 4.19 -10.41 7.87
C LYS A 42 3.24 -9.80 6.84
N ILE A 43 2.18 -9.18 7.33
CA ILE A 43 1.31 -8.30 6.55
C ILE A 43 1.90 -6.90 6.59
N VAL A 44 1.85 -6.20 5.47
CA VAL A 44 2.22 -4.77 5.38
C VAL A 44 0.99 -4.00 4.90
N VAL A 45 0.60 -2.98 5.66
CA VAL A 45 -0.51 -2.09 5.31
C VAL A 45 -0.01 -0.68 5.04
N CYS A 46 -0.73 0.04 4.18
CA CYS A 46 -0.40 1.38 3.73
C CYS A 46 -1.43 2.39 4.25
N ARG A 47 -0.97 3.58 4.62
CA ARG A 47 -1.83 4.71 5.01
C ARG A 47 -1.26 5.99 4.43
N LEU A 48 -2.08 6.76 3.72
CA LEU A 48 -1.75 8.12 3.36
C LEU A 48 -2.17 9.06 4.50
N VAL A 49 -1.24 9.89 4.96
CA VAL A 49 -1.49 10.94 5.95
C VAL A 49 -0.91 12.26 5.47
N LYS A 50 -1.49 13.39 5.89
CA LYS A 50 -0.85 14.70 5.64
C LYS A 50 0.53 14.68 6.28
N THR A 51 1.56 15.13 5.56
CA THR A 51 2.98 15.02 5.97
C THR A 51 3.25 15.57 7.37
N ARG A 52 2.53 16.63 7.79
CA ARG A 52 2.63 17.19 9.15
C ARG A 52 2.24 16.22 10.28
N PHE A 53 1.54 15.13 9.97
CA PHE A 53 1.15 14.07 10.91
C PHE A 53 1.94 12.77 10.70
N ALA A 54 2.92 12.75 9.80
CA ALA A 54 3.66 11.54 9.44
C ALA A 54 4.61 11.04 10.55
N SER A 55 4.87 11.85 11.58
CA SER A 55 5.66 11.45 12.75
C SER A 55 4.96 10.41 13.62
N ASN A 56 3.63 10.38 13.62
CA ASN A 56 2.84 9.40 14.38
C ASN A 56 1.60 8.94 13.58
N PRO A 57 1.78 8.25 12.45
CA PRO A 57 0.73 8.08 11.46
C PRO A 57 -0.41 7.14 11.91
N PHE A 58 -0.18 6.34 12.95
CA PHE A 58 -1.12 5.35 13.48
C PHE A 58 -1.62 5.65 14.90
N ASP A 59 -1.51 6.89 15.38
CA ASP A 59 -1.99 7.31 16.71
C ASP A 59 -3.52 7.33 16.88
N GLY A 60 -4.23 7.29 15.76
CA GLY A 60 -5.68 7.29 15.68
C GLY A 60 -6.37 8.58 16.11
N GLU A 61 -5.66 9.69 16.28
CA GLU A 61 -6.24 10.94 16.77
C GLU A 61 -7.27 11.52 15.79
N GLY A 62 -6.97 11.48 14.49
CA GLY A 62 -7.90 11.96 13.47
C GLY A 62 -9.24 11.19 13.49
N ALA A 63 -9.20 9.86 13.59
CA ALA A 63 -10.43 9.08 13.66
C ALA A 63 -11.16 9.30 14.99
N ARG A 64 -10.44 9.51 16.09
CA ARG A 64 -11.06 9.86 17.37
C ARG A 64 -11.82 11.17 17.30
N LEU A 65 -11.27 12.20 16.65
CA LEU A 65 -11.90 13.51 16.57
C LEU A 65 -13.11 13.53 15.62
N PHE A 66 -13.00 12.88 14.47
CA PHE A 66 -13.99 13.02 13.39
C PHE A 66 -14.85 11.77 13.14
N GLY A 67 -14.51 10.66 13.77
CA GLY A 67 -15.10 9.36 13.45
C GLY A 67 -14.61 8.82 12.10
N GLY A 68 -15.24 7.72 11.69
CA GLY A 68 -15.01 7.07 10.41
C GLY A 68 -16.16 6.13 10.07
N ARG A 69 -15.92 5.17 9.17
CA ARG A 69 -16.91 4.12 8.88
C ARG A 69 -17.02 3.11 10.02
N TRP A 70 -15.91 2.81 10.68
CA TRP A 70 -15.80 1.74 11.69
C TRP A 70 -15.59 2.28 13.10
N ASN A 71 -15.76 3.59 13.33
CA ASN A 71 -15.70 4.17 14.67
C ASN A 71 -16.56 5.43 14.79
N HIS A 72 -17.16 5.63 15.96
CA HIS A 72 -17.77 6.91 16.32
C HIS A 72 -16.71 7.94 16.70
N PRO A 73 -16.99 9.26 16.56
CA PRO A 73 -16.22 10.29 17.26
C PRO A 73 -16.11 9.95 18.76
N GLY A 74 -14.94 10.20 19.33
CA GLY A 74 -14.55 9.78 20.69
C GLY A 74 -13.81 8.44 20.74
N VAL A 75 -14.00 7.55 19.76
CA VAL A 75 -13.35 6.23 19.72
C VAL A 75 -12.08 6.28 18.88
N ARG A 76 -10.92 5.98 19.49
CA ARG A 76 -9.60 6.06 18.84
C ARG A 76 -9.28 4.81 18.02
N CYS A 77 -8.95 4.98 16.74
CA CYS A 77 -8.40 3.95 15.88
C CYS A 77 -7.63 4.56 14.70
N SER A 78 -6.80 3.78 14.01
CA SER A 78 -6.19 4.19 12.74
C SER A 78 -6.65 3.32 11.59
N TYR A 79 -6.75 3.90 10.40
CA TYR A 79 -7.16 3.20 9.18
C TYR A 79 -5.95 2.98 8.27
N ALA A 80 -5.83 1.78 7.73
CA ALA A 80 -4.85 1.45 6.70
C ALA A 80 -5.51 0.61 5.61
N SER A 81 -4.83 0.46 4.49
CA SER A 81 -5.28 -0.32 3.34
C SER A 81 -4.25 -1.40 3.03
N ASP A 82 -4.69 -2.51 2.44
CA ASP A 82 -3.81 -3.62 2.04
C ASP A 82 -2.74 -3.16 1.04
N THR A 83 -3.09 -2.21 0.18
CA THR A 83 -2.22 -1.70 -0.89
C THR A 83 -2.08 -0.19 -0.83
N ALA A 84 -0.97 0.31 -1.39
CA ALA A 84 -0.77 1.74 -1.61
C ALA A 84 -1.84 2.31 -2.56
N ALA A 85 -2.20 1.57 -3.60
CA ALA A 85 -3.22 1.98 -4.57
C ALA A 85 -4.59 2.21 -3.90
N LEU A 86 -4.99 1.31 -3.00
CA LEU A 86 -6.23 1.48 -2.23
C LEU A 86 -6.15 2.65 -1.26
N ALA A 87 -5.01 2.82 -0.56
CA ALA A 87 -4.83 3.97 0.34
C ALA A 87 -4.94 5.31 -0.41
N ILE A 88 -4.43 5.37 -1.65
CA ILE A 88 -4.57 6.54 -2.53
C ILE A 88 -6.04 6.73 -2.92
N LEU A 89 -6.72 5.67 -3.35
CA LEU A 89 -8.12 5.72 -3.76
C LEU A 89 -9.06 6.17 -2.63
N GLU A 90 -8.85 5.66 -1.42
CA GLU A 90 -9.58 6.07 -0.21
C GLU A 90 -9.42 7.57 0.06
N VAL A 91 -8.22 8.14 -0.15
CA VAL A 91 -8.02 9.58 -0.01
C VAL A 91 -8.68 10.33 -1.17
N LEU A 92 -8.54 9.86 -2.41
CA LEU A 92 -9.08 10.53 -3.61
C LEU A 92 -10.60 10.65 -3.61
N VAL A 93 -11.34 9.63 -3.16
CA VAL A 93 -12.81 9.73 -3.12
C VAL A 93 -13.32 10.75 -2.11
N HIS A 94 -12.48 11.15 -1.14
CA HIS A 94 -12.80 12.19 -0.15
C HIS A 94 -12.16 13.55 -0.50
N LEU A 95 -11.18 13.60 -1.39
CA LEU A 95 -10.53 14.83 -1.83
C LEU A 95 -11.29 15.47 -3.00
N LYS A 96 -11.55 16.77 -2.89
CA LYS A 96 -12.10 17.57 -4.00
C LYS A 96 -11.06 17.91 -5.07
N THR A 97 -9.77 17.79 -4.76
CA THR A 97 -8.67 18.19 -5.64
C THR A 97 -7.47 17.24 -5.48
N PRO A 98 -7.11 16.48 -6.53
CA PRO A 98 -6.03 15.50 -6.44
C PRO A 98 -4.64 16.09 -6.14
N GLY A 99 -4.35 17.33 -6.56
CA GLY A 99 -3.08 18.00 -6.28
C GLY A 99 -2.78 18.22 -4.78
N LEU A 100 -3.79 18.07 -3.91
CA LEU A 100 -3.56 18.10 -2.45
C LEU A 100 -2.75 16.91 -1.94
N LEU A 101 -2.62 15.84 -2.74
CA LEU A 101 -1.85 14.66 -2.39
C LEU A 101 -0.33 14.93 -2.28
N ASP A 102 0.20 16.01 -2.88
CA ASP A 102 1.61 16.42 -2.72
C ASP A 102 1.97 16.82 -1.27
N HIS A 103 0.95 17.06 -0.43
CA HIS A 103 1.11 17.33 1.00
C HIS A 103 0.90 16.09 1.88
N TYR A 104 0.93 14.90 1.28
CA TYR A 104 0.79 13.63 1.97
C TYR A 104 2.10 12.85 1.98
N SER A 105 2.20 11.94 2.94
CA SER A 105 3.22 10.92 3.02
C SER A 105 2.52 9.57 3.05
N ILE A 106 3.14 8.58 2.40
CA ILE A 106 2.75 7.19 2.57
C ILE A 106 3.50 6.62 3.77
N CYS A 107 2.73 6.13 4.73
CA CYS A 107 3.22 5.46 5.91
C CYS A 107 2.83 3.99 5.82
N ARG A 108 3.72 3.12 6.31
CA ARG A 108 3.48 1.68 6.32
C ARG A 108 3.60 1.14 7.73
N ALA A 109 2.83 0.11 8.01
CA ALA A 109 2.96 -0.68 9.23
C ALA A 109 3.04 -2.16 8.85
N SER A 110 3.86 -2.92 9.58
CA SER A 110 3.99 -4.36 9.40
C SER A 110 3.72 -5.11 10.69
N PHE A 111 3.07 -6.26 10.59
CA PHE A 111 2.68 -7.08 11.73
C PHE A 111 2.43 -8.53 11.31
N ASP A 112 2.40 -9.43 12.28
CA ASP A 112 2.07 -10.83 12.05
C ASP A 112 0.59 -11.01 11.74
N ASP A 113 0.27 -11.93 10.82
CA ASP A 113 -1.12 -12.31 10.51
C ASP A 113 -1.91 -12.74 11.75
N SER A 114 -1.23 -13.31 12.75
CA SER A 114 -1.84 -13.67 14.05
C SER A 114 -2.46 -12.50 14.83
N LEU A 115 -2.12 -11.24 14.50
CA LEU A 115 -2.73 -10.06 15.13
C LEU A 115 -4.04 -9.63 14.45
N VAL A 116 -4.39 -10.25 13.31
CA VAL A 116 -5.52 -9.83 12.47
C VAL A 116 -6.79 -10.59 12.82
N ALA A 117 -7.73 -9.89 13.44
CA ALA A 117 -9.11 -10.33 13.49
C ALA A 117 -9.76 -10.14 12.11
N ARG A 118 -10.47 -11.16 11.62
CA ARG A 118 -11.17 -11.15 10.34
C ARG A 118 -12.66 -11.22 10.60
N LEU A 119 -13.39 -10.22 10.12
CA LEU A 119 -14.85 -10.23 10.19
C LEU A 119 -15.41 -11.15 9.08
N PRO A 120 -16.17 -12.20 9.41
CA PRO A 120 -16.89 -12.99 8.43
C PRO A 120 -17.85 -12.13 7.60
N ALA A 121 -18.05 -12.48 6.33
CA ALA A 121 -18.93 -11.71 5.45
C ALA A 121 -20.39 -11.65 5.96
N GLY A 122 -20.85 -12.70 6.64
CA GLY A 122 -22.19 -12.76 7.23
C GLY A 122 -22.37 -11.89 8.48
N ASP A 123 -21.28 -11.41 9.09
CA ASP A 123 -21.33 -10.58 10.29
C ASP A 123 -21.30 -9.09 9.95
N LEU A 124 -21.20 -8.75 8.66
CA LEU A 124 -21.31 -7.38 8.19
C LEU A 124 -22.78 -6.93 8.22
N PRO A 125 -23.09 -5.74 8.75
CA PRO A 125 -24.44 -5.16 8.62
C PRO A 125 -24.85 -5.06 7.16
N GLU A 126 -26.13 -5.29 6.84
CA GLU A 126 -26.62 -5.24 5.45
C GLU A 126 -26.32 -3.90 4.75
N ASP A 127 -26.33 -2.81 5.51
CA ASP A 127 -26.08 -1.45 5.04
C ASP A 127 -24.60 -1.04 5.06
N TRP A 128 -23.65 -1.96 5.29
CA TRP A 128 -22.24 -1.62 5.54
C TRP A 128 -21.57 -0.78 4.45
N ARG A 129 -22.08 -0.89 3.21
CA ARG A 129 -21.60 -0.16 2.04
C ARG A 129 -22.27 1.19 1.82
N SER A 130 -23.32 1.51 2.56
CA SER A 130 -24.08 2.75 2.39
C SER A 130 -23.20 3.99 2.54
N PHE A 131 -23.60 5.04 1.83
CA PHE A 131 -23.00 6.36 1.90
C PHE A 131 -24.09 7.39 2.24
N PRO A 132 -23.92 8.22 3.29
CA PRO A 132 -22.79 8.27 4.22
C PRO A 132 -22.64 7.00 5.06
N ALA A 133 -21.47 6.82 5.70
CA ALA A 133 -21.20 5.64 6.51
C ALA A 133 -22.26 5.47 7.63
N PRO A 134 -22.89 4.28 7.73
CA PRO A 134 -24.02 4.07 8.63
C PRO A 134 -23.59 3.95 10.10
N ALA A 135 -24.55 4.13 11.00
CA ALA A 135 -24.32 3.94 12.44
C ALA A 135 -24.01 2.47 12.79
N SER A 136 -24.53 1.52 12.00
CA SER A 136 -24.33 0.08 12.17
C SER A 136 -22.84 -0.32 12.12
N THR A 137 -22.10 0.15 11.11
CA THR A 137 -20.66 -0.13 10.97
C THR A 137 -19.83 0.57 12.04
N ARG A 138 -20.21 1.79 12.42
CA ARG A 138 -19.55 2.53 13.50
C ARG A 138 -19.74 1.84 14.85
N SER A 139 -20.94 1.30 15.09
CA SER A 139 -21.26 0.55 16.31
C SER A 139 -20.52 -0.78 16.35
N LEU A 140 -20.42 -1.49 15.21
CA LEU A 140 -19.66 -2.74 15.11
C LEU A 140 -18.18 -2.52 15.44
N GLY A 141 -17.50 -1.61 14.75
CA GLY A 141 -16.09 -1.36 15.00
C GLY A 141 -15.84 -0.67 16.34
N GLY A 142 -16.75 0.20 16.79
CA GLY A 142 -16.70 0.83 18.10
C GLY A 142 -16.74 -0.18 19.24
N ARG A 143 -17.64 -1.17 19.19
CA ARG A 143 -17.69 -2.27 20.17
C ARG A 143 -16.41 -3.10 20.15
N TRP A 144 -15.94 -3.50 18.96
CA TRP A 144 -14.69 -4.26 18.82
C TRP A 144 -13.48 -3.55 19.46
N ILE A 145 -13.39 -2.21 19.30
CA ILE A 145 -12.35 -1.39 19.93
C ILE A 145 -12.54 -1.32 21.45
N ALA A 146 -13.77 -1.03 21.92
CA ALA A 146 -14.08 -0.84 23.33
C ALA A 146 -13.87 -2.11 24.17
N GLU A 147 -14.19 -3.27 23.59
CA GLU A 147 -13.97 -4.58 24.20
C GLU A 147 -12.49 -5.00 24.20
N GLY A 148 -11.63 -4.26 23.49
CA GLY A 148 -10.22 -4.63 23.34
C GLY A 148 -10.05 -5.98 22.62
N ALA A 149 -10.94 -6.31 21.69
CA ALA A 149 -11.01 -7.63 21.07
C ALA A 149 -9.80 -7.96 20.16
N GLY A 150 -8.99 -6.97 19.78
CA GLY A 150 -7.75 -7.18 19.08
C GLY A 150 -6.98 -5.91 18.73
N ALA A 151 -5.79 -6.10 18.15
CA ALA A 151 -4.93 -4.99 17.70
C ALA A 151 -5.27 -4.52 16.28
N VAL A 152 -5.68 -5.46 15.40
CA VAL A 152 -5.96 -5.19 13.99
C VAL A 152 -7.26 -5.90 13.60
N LEU A 153 -8.22 -5.16 13.06
CA LEU A 153 -9.43 -5.69 12.44
C LEU A 153 -9.36 -5.49 10.93
N ARG A 154 -9.45 -6.57 10.16
CA ARG A 154 -9.56 -6.52 8.70
C ARG A 154 -11.02 -6.38 8.29
N VAL A 155 -11.29 -5.40 7.45
CA VAL A 155 -12.62 -5.05 6.94
C VAL A 155 -12.57 -4.89 5.42
N PRO A 156 -13.65 -5.22 4.69
CA PRO A 156 -13.67 -5.00 3.24
C PRO A 156 -13.63 -3.50 2.91
N SER A 157 -12.98 -3.13 1.79
CA SER A 157 -13.15 -1.77 1.26
C SER A 157 -14.55 -1.61 0.67
N THR A 158 -15.18 -0.46 0.93
CA THR A 158 -16.44 -0.10 0.28
C THR A 158 -16.26 0.30 -1.19
N ILE A 159 -15.04 0.71 -1.56
CA ILE A 159 -14.70 1.19 -2.91
C ILE A 159 -14.31 0.01 -3.81
N VAL A 160 -13.42 -0.86 -3.34
CA VAL A 160 -12.94 -2.04 -4.08
C VAL A 160 -13.19 -3.29 -3.23
N PRO A 161 -14.35 -3.97 -3.37
CA PRO A 161 -14.78 -5.04 -2.45
C PRO A 161 -13.89 -6.29 -2.40
N SER A 162 -13.08 -6.50 -3.44
CA SER A 162 -12.07 -7.56 -3.49
C SER A 162 -10.83 -7.24 -2.66
N GLU A 163 -10.68 -6.01 -2.19
CA GLU A 163 -9.57 -5.53 -1.37
C GLU A 163 -10.03 -5.12 0.04
N PHE A 164 -9.06 -4.94 0.94
CA PHE A 164 -9.31 -4.81 2.36
C PHE A 164 -8.68 -3.56 2.95
N ASN A 165 -9.39 -2.97 3.90
CA ASN A 165 -8.86 -2.00 4.84
C ASN A 165 -8.66 -2.66 6.21
N PHE A 166 -7.88 -1.99 7.05
CA PHE A 166 -7.54 -2.43 8.37
C PHE A 166 -7.82 -1.31 9.37
N VAL A 167 -8.53 -1.66 10.44
CA VAL A 167 -8.75 -0.80 11.61
C VAL A 167 -7.76 -1.24 12.67
N LEU A 168 -6.76 -0.41 12.92
CA LEU A 168 -5.76 -0.65 13.95
C LEU A 168 -6.22 0.03 15.24
N ASN A 169 -6.08 -0.65 16.38
CA ASN A 169 -6.46 -0.17 17.71
C ASN A 169 -5.23 0.20 18.54
N PRO A 170 -4.83 1.49 18.61
CA PRO A 170 -3.66 1.92 19.38
C PRO A 170 -3.78 1.67 20.89
N GLY A 171 -5.00 1.49 21.41
CA GLY A 171 -5.24 1.20 22.82
C GLY A 171 -5.06 -0.27 23.20
N HIS A 172 -4.92 -1.18 22.23
CA HIS A 172 -4.78 -2.60 22.51
C HIS A 172 -3.33 -2.97 22.89
N LEU A 173 -3.14 -3.85 23.89
CA LEU A 173 -1.81 -4.23 24.38
C LEU A 173 -0.87 -4.78 23.30
N SER A 174 -1.42 -5.57 22.37
CA SER A 174 -0.64 -6.14 21.25
C SER A 174 -0.35 -5.15 20.13
N PHE A 175 -0.83 -3.89 20.19
CA PHE A 175 -0.45 -2.86 19.22
C PHE A 175 1.05 -2.58 19.24
N SER A 176 1.71 -2.77 20.38
CA SER A 176 3.18 -2.70 20.52
C SER A 176 3.95 -3.67 19.60
N LYS A 177 3.28 -4.72 19.10
CA LYS A 177 3.85 -5.69 18.14
C LYS A 177 3.74 -5.23 16.68
N ILE A 178 3.12 -4.08 16.43
CA ILE A 178 3.02 -3.47 15.10
C ILE A 178 4.25 -2.59 14.87
N GLN A 179 5.02 -2.91 13.84
CA GLN A 179 6.19 -2.14 13.45
C GLN A 179 5.78 -1.06 12.45
N VAL A 180 5.87 0.20 12.85
CA VAL A 180 5.71 1.35 11.94
C VAL A 180 7.01 1.54 11.16
N LEU A 181 6.91 1.58 9.83
CA LEU A 181 8.04 1.81 8.93
C LEU A 181 8.22 3.33 8.69
N PRO A 182 9.43 3.77 8.29
CA PRO A 182 9.67 5.17 7.96
C PRO A 182 8.64 5.71 6.95
N ALA A 183 8.16 6.92 7.20
CA ALA A 183 7.25 7.59 6.28
C ALA A 183 8.01 8.08 5.03
N GLU A 184 7.40 7.92 3.87
CA GLU A 184 7.93 8.39 2.59
C GLU A 184 7.05 9.53 2.07
N PRO A 185 7.60 10.67 1.64
CA PRO A 185 6.83 11.69 0.93
C PRO A 185 6.11 11.09 -0.27
N PHE A 186 4.82 11.37 -0.41
CA PHE A 186 4.03 10.88 -1.53
C PHE A 186 4.10 11.88 -2.69
N GLY A 187 4.68 11.47 -3.80
CA GLY A 187 4.69 12.26 -5.04
C GLY A 187 3.53 11.87 -5.94
N VAL A 188 2.70 12.83 -6.32
CA VAL A 188 1.55 12.58 -7.19
C VAL A 188 2.01 12.53 -8.65
N ASP A 189 1.60 11.49 -9.39
CA ASP A 189 1.78 11.49 -10.84
C ASP A 189 0.95 12.62 -11.46
N ARG A 190 1.59 13.47 -12.27
CA ARG A 190 0.97 14.66 -12.89
C ARG A 190 -0.19 14.35 -13.85
N ARG A 191 -0.41 13.08 -14.21
CA ARG A 191 -1.55 12.64 -15.00
C ARG A 191 -2.82 12.47 -14.15
N LEU A 192 -2.67 12.31 -12.84
CA LEU A 192 -3.77 12.08 -11.92
C LEU A 192 -4.58 13.37 -11.72
N GLY A 193 -5.85 13.37 -12.10
CA GLY A 193 -6.73 14.55 -12.01
C GLY A 193 -6.77 15.44 -13.25
N ARG A 194 -6.14 15.04 -14.36
CA ARG A 194 -6.48 15.60 -15.68
C ARG A 194 -7.84 15.04 -16.08
N ALA A 195 -8.83 15.91 -16.24
CA ALA A 195 -10.10 15.61 -16.90
C ALA A 195 -9.93 15.79 -18.41
#